data_AF-L1LC22-F1
#
_entry.id   AF-L1LC22-F1
#
_cell.length_a   1.000
_cell.length_b   1.000
_cell.length_c   1.000
_cell.angle_alpha   90.00
_cell.angle_beta   90.00
_cell.angle_gamma   90.00
#
_symmetry.space_group_name_H-M   'P 1'
#
loop_
_entity.id
_entity.type
_entity.pdbx_description
1 polymer ?
#
loop_
_entity_poly.entity_id
_entity_poly.type
_entity_poly.pdbx_seq_one_letter_code
_entity_poly.pdbx_strand_id
1 'polypeptide(L)'
;MESSEQVCKICKSPSKYKCPSCLTLSCSLECVNRHKVEFNCNGKKEMVENVPRSEITAETLIKDCKLLDKIAQCMESTSRAFMKPLLENAGHNRTKQRVLRKLCLDRNIELITSPIILKRAKINCTLARKKKLYWTTEWTIHGSGPFLEHRVSEDAVLDTVRKKVSEKVKRNCEDG
;
A
#
# COMPACT_ATOMS: atom_id res chain seq x y z
N MET A 1 7.85 -21.04 50.28
CA MET A 1 7.27 -19.77 49.80
C MET A 1 6.00 -20.11 49.05
N GLU A 2 4.88 -19.54 49.47
CA GLU A 2 3.52 -19.98 49.18
C GLU A 2 3.18 -20.10 47.69
N SER A 3 2.92 -21.34 47.25
CA SER A 3 2.29 -21.62 45.96
C SER A 3 0.79 -21.34 46.07
N SER A 4 0.40 -20.09 45.87
CA SER A 4 -1.03 -19.74 45.74
C SER A 4 -1.56 -20.26 44.40
N GLU A 5 -2.32 -21.34 44.45
CA GLU A 5 -2.99 -21.91 43.28
C GLU A 5 -3.83 -20.82 42.59
N GLN A 6 -3.46 -20.50 41.35
CA GLN A 6 -4.17 -19.51 40.54
C GLN A 6 -5.52 -20.10 40.14
N VAL A 7 -6.57 -19.80 40.89
CA VAL A 7 -7.93 -20.33 40.68
C VAL A 7 -8.81 -19.37 39.88
N CYS A 8 -9.73 -19.96 39.10
CA CYS A 8 -10.76 -19.24 38.37
C CYS A 8 -11.63 -18.44 39.32
N LYS A 9 -11.78 -17.14 39.08
CA LYS A 9 -12.61 -16.28 39.95
C LYS A 9 -14.10 -16.63 39.89
N ILE A 10 -14.51 -17.22 38.78
CA ILE A 10 -15.90 -17.55 38.44
C ILE A 10 -16.35 -18.90 39.01
N CYS A 11 -15.56 -19.96 38.85
CA CYS A 11 -15.94 -21.33 39.25
C CYS A 11 -14.94 -22.03 40.18
N LYS A 12 -13.90 -21.33 40.64
CA LYS A 12 -12.86 -21.82 41.56
C LYS A 12 -12.01 -23.01 41.08
N SER A 13 -12.23 -23.53 39.88
CA SER A 13 -11.34 -24.52 39.25
C SER A 13 -9.96 -23.91 38.92
N PRO A 14 -8.91 -24.72 38.69
CA PRO A 14 -7.60 -24.22 38.27
C PRO A 14 -7.70 -23.30 37.04
N SER A 15 -7.13 -22.10 37.13
CA SER A 15 -7.20 -21.13 36.04
C SER A 15 -6.26 -21.49 34.88
N LYS A 16 -6.64 -21.06 33.68
CA LYS A 16 -5.86 -21.25 32.44
C LYS A 16 -5.61 -19.94 31.71
N TYR A 17 -6.49 -18.96 31.90
CA TYR A 17 -6.48 -17.68 31.20
C TYR A 17 -6.53 -16.53 32.20
N LYS A 18 -5.98 -15.39 31.79
CA LYS A 18 -5.99 -14.14 32.55
C LYS A 18 -6.50 -13.00 31.66
N CYS A 19 -7.52 -12.29 32.10
CA CYS A 19 -8.08 -11.16 31.35
C CYS A 19 -7.05 -10.02 31.26
N PRO A 20 -6.74 -9.47 30.07
CA PRO A 20 -5.73 -8.42 29.94
C PRO A 20 -6.24 -7.03 30.38
N SER A 21 -7.54 -6.88 30.59
CA SER A 21 -8.20 -5.65 31.06
C SER A 21 -8.20 -5.59 32.59
N CYS A 22 -8.92 -6.53 33.24
CA CYS A 22 -9.13 -6.54 34.69
C CYS A 22 -8.30 -7.59 35.45
N LEU A 23 -7.41 -8.31 34.77
CA LEU A 23 -6.53 -9.34 35.35
C LEU A 23 -7.25 -10.55 35.97
N THR A 24 -8.56 -10.66 35.81
CA THR A 24 -9.38 -11.78 36.29
C THR A 24 -8.94 -13.12 35.69
N LEU A 25 -8.73 -14.10 36.57
CA LEU A 25 -8.37 -15.47 36.21
C LEU A 25 -9.62 -16.28 35.84
N SER A 26 -9.54 -17.03 34.75
CA SER A 26 -10.62 -17.88 34.23
C SER A 26 -10.07 -19.23 33.75
N CYS A 27 -10.89 -20.28 33.78
CA CYS A 27 -10.46 -21.64 33.38
C CYS A 27 -10.96 -22.08 32.01
N SER A 28 -11.95 -21.39 31.44
CA SER A 28 -12.61 -21.75 30.17
C SER A 28 -13.22 -20.53 29.50
N LEU A 29 -13.59 -20.67 28.21
CA LEU A 29 -14.27 -19.62 27.46
C LEU A 29 -15.60 -19.18 28.12
N GLU A 30 -16.33 -20.13 28.71
CA GLU A 30 -17.56 -19.84 29.45
C GLU A 30 -17.29 -18.90 30.64
N CYS A 31 -16.24 -19.18 31.41
CA CYS A 31 -15.82 -18.29 32.50
C CYS A 31 -15.27 -16.95 31.99
N VAL A 32 -14.68 -16.93 30.79
CA VAL A 32 -14.27 -15.68 30.13
C VAL A 32 -15.50 -14.84 29.77
N ASN A 33 -16.55 -15.41 29.21
CA ASN A 33 -17.74 -14.65 28.83
C ASN A 33 -18.55 -14.21 30.04
N ARG A 34 -18.74 -15.11 31.02
CA ARG A 34 -19.46 -14.80 32.25
C ARG A 34 -18.81 -13.66 33.03
N HIS A 35 -17.49 -13.64 33.18
CA HIS A 35 -16.82 -12.53 33.87
C HIS A 35 -16.97 -11.19 33.13
N LYS A 36 -16.99 -11.19 31.80
CA LYS A 36 -17.18 -9.96 31.02
C LYS A 36 -18.54 -9.34 31.29
N VAL A 37 -19.57 -10.17 31.44
CA VAL A 37 -20.92 -9.73 31.79
C VAL A 37 -21.01 -9.33 33.26
N GLU A 38 -20.60 -10.20 34.19
CA GLU A 38 -20.72 -9.96 35.63
C GLU A 38 -19.89 -8.77 36.13
N PHE A 39 -18.69 -8.57 35.57
CA PHE A 39 -17.80 -7.47 35.95
C PHE A 39 -17.84 -6.29 34.96
N ASN A 40 -18.80 -6.29 34.02
CA ASN A 40 -18.90 -5.26 32.97
C ASN A 40 -17.55 -4.97 32.27
N CYS A 41 -16.79 -6.03 31.97
CA CYS A 41 -15.43 -5.95 31.43
C CYS A 41 -15.43 -6.10 29.90
N ASN A 42 -14.84 -5.15 29.18
CA ASN A 42 -14.72 -5.19 27.72
C ASN A 42 -13.66 -6.22 27.22
N GLY A 43 -12.84 -6.77 28.12
CA GLY A 43 -11.79 -7.73 27.82
C GLY A 43 -10.60 -7.17 27.02
N LYS A 44 -10.54 -5.86 26.79
CA LYS A 44 -9.46 -5.17 26.10
C LYS A 44 -8.59 -4.45 27.12
N LYS A 45 -7.27 -4.61 26.99
CA LYS A 45 -6.34 -3.80 27.77
C LYS A 45 -6.54 -2.32 27.38
N GLU A 46 -6.86 -1.48 28.35
CA GLU A 46 -6.88 -0.04 28.12
C GLU A 46 -5.46 0.39 27.73
N MET A 47 -5.33 0.99 26.55
CA MET A 47 -4.03 1.45 26.05
C MET A 47 -3.65 2.81 26.63
N VAL A 48 -4.64 3.57 27.11
CA VAL A 48 -4.49 4.91 27.68
C VAL A 48 -5.06 4.87 29.08
N GLU A 49 -4.25 5.25 30.04
CA GLU A 49 -4.63 5.39 31.44
C GLU A 49 -4.81 6.89 31.68
N ASN A 50 -5.99 7.32 32.14
CA ASN A 50 -6.21 8.74 32.42
C ASN A 50 -5.54 9.11 33.74
N VAL A 51 -4.34 9.67 33.67
CA VAL A 51 -3.55 10.05 34.83
C VAL A 51 -3.69 11.56 35.05
N PRO A 52 -4.08 12.00 36.26
CA PRO A 52 -4.12 13.42 36.61
C PRO A 52 -2.76 14.08 36.39
N ARG A 53 -2.74 15.37 36.03
CA ARG A 53 -1.49 16.08 35.70
C ARG A 53 -0.46 16.04 36.84
N SER A 54 -0.91 15.96 38.08
CA SER A 54 -0.08 15.83 39.29
C SER A 54 0.65 14.49 39.43
N GLU A 55 0.18 13.44 38.76
CA GLU A 55 0.66 12.06 38.89
C GLU A 55 1.35 11.53 37.62
N ILE A 56 1.54 12.40 36.61
CA ILE A 56 2.25 12.05 35.39
C ILE A 56 3.71 11.76 35.74
N THR A 57 4.15 10.56 35.42
CA THR A 57 5.54 10.11 35.59
C THR A 57 6.23 9.94 34.24
N ALA A 58 7.55 9.74 34.26
CA ALA A 58 8.29 9.39 33.06
C ALA A 58 7.77 8.08 32.43
N GLU A 59 7.31 7.11 33.24
CA GLU A 59 6.78 5.84 32.76
C GLU A 59 5.47 6.01 32.00
N THR A 60 4.55 6.86 32.50
CA THR A 60 3.30 7.17 31.80
C THR A 60 3.58 7.82 30.46
N LEU A 61 4.54 8.76 30.41
CA LEU A 61 4.95 9.41 29.17
C LEU A 61 5.55 8.40 28.15
N ILE A 62 6.38 7.46 28.61
CA ILE A 62 6.95 6.41 27.75
C ILE A 62 5.84 5.51 27.19
N LYS A 63 4.82 5.16 27.99
CA LYS A 63 3.67 4.38 27.51
C LYS A 63 2.92 5.15 26.42
N ASP A 64 2.71 6.46 26.60
CA ASP A 64 2.02 7.31 25.62
C ASP A 64 2.82 7.46 24.32
N CYS A 65 4.13 7.69 24.39
CA CYS A 65 4.99 7.70 23.20
C CYS A 65 4.91 6.38 22.42
N LYS A 66 4.98 5.24 23.13
CA LYS A 66 4.84 3.91 22.51
C LYS A 66 3.48 3.70 21.86
N LEU A 67 2.42 4.27 22.42
CA LEU A 67 1.09 4.24 21.81
C LEU A 67 1.09 5.02 20.48
N LEU A 68 1.62 6.25 20.48
CA LEU A 68 1.72 7.07 19.27
C LEU A 68 2.56 6.38 18.18
N ASP A 69 3.69 5.78 18.56
CA ASP A 69 4.53 5.01 17.63
C ASP A 69 3.78 3.84 17.00
N LYS A 70 3.01 3.08 17.80
CA LYS A 70 2.18 1.98 17.28
C LYS A 70 1.11 2.46 16.31
N ILE A 71 0.47 3.59 16.60
CA ILE A 71 -0.52 4.19 15.70
C ILE A 71 0.16 4.61 14.40
N ALA A 72 1.29 5.30 14.47
CA ALA A 72 2.06 5.72 13.30
C ALA A 72 2.50 4.52 12.44
N GLN A 73 3.01 3.45 13.07
CA GLN A 73 3.37 2.22 12.37
C GLN A 73 2.17 1.54 11.71
N CYS A 74 1.01 1.50 12.39
CA CYS A 74 -0.22 0.95 11.82
C CYS A 74 -0.67 1.74 10.58
N MET A 75 -0.65 3.07 10.66
CA MET A 75 -0.96 3.95 9.53
C MET A 75 -0.01 3.73 8.36
N GLU A 76 1.30 3.68 8.63
CA GLU A 76 2.32 3.46 7.61
C GLU A 76 2.18 2.07 6.96
N SER A 77 1.95 1.02 7.74
CA SER A 77 1.74 -0.33 7.21
C SER A 77 0.49 -0.42 6.35
N THR A 78 -0.60 0.24 6.74
CA THR A 78 -1.84 0.32 5.97
C THR A 78 -1.62 1.08 4.66
N SER A 79 -0.93 2.22 4.72
CA SER A 79 -0.53 3.00 3.54
C SER A 79 0.29 2.16 2.56
N ARG A 80 1.31 1.43 3.05
CA ARG A 80 2.13 0.54 2.23
C ARG A 80 1.33 -0.62 1.63
N ALA A 81 0.46 -1.25 2.41
CA ALA A 81 -0.40 -2.33 1.94
C ALA A 81 -1.35 -1.85 0.82
N PHE A 82 -1.86 -0.62 0.94
CA PHE A 82 -2.67 0.01 -0.09
C PHE A 82 -1.85 0.37 -1.35
N MET A 83 -0.65 0.91 -1.18
CA MET A 83 0.20 1.36 -2.28
C MET A 83 0.85 0.21 -3.06
N LYS A 84 1.20 -0.89 -2.40
CA LYS A 84 1.95 -2.01 -3.00
C LYS A 84 1.29 -2.57 -4.27
N PRO A 85 -0.02 -2.88 -4.32
CA PRO A 85 -0.69 -3.31 -5.55
C PRO A 85 -0.59 -2.30 -6.70
N LEU A 86 -0.61 -1.00 -6.40
CA LEU A 86 -0.51 0.07 -7.40
C LEU A 86 0.92 0.22 -7.93
N LEU A 87 1.92 0.00 -7.06
CA LEU A 87 3.33 0.02 -7.44
C LEU A 87 3.71 -1.19 -8.29
N GLU A 88 3.20 -2.36 -7.95
CA GLU A 88 3.48 -3.63 -8.64
C GLU A 88 2.54 -3.88 -9.83
N ASN A 89 1.63 -2.95 -10.13
CA ASN A 89 0.58 -3.10 -11.15
C ASN A 89 -0.30 -4.36 -10.94
N ALA A 90 -0.41 -4.83 -9.70
CA ALA A 90 -1.19 -6.02 -9.37
C ALA A 90 -2.68 -5.77 -9.66
N GLY A 91 -3.32 -6.76 -10.30
CA GLY A 91 -4.77 -6.71 -10.62
C GLY A 91 -5.16 -5.86 -11.84
N HIS A 92 -4.25 -5.09 -12.42
CA HIS A 92 -4.56 -4.21 -13.55
C HIS A 92 -4.41 -4.93 -14.90
N ASN A 93 -5.48 -4.91 -15.70
CA ASN A 93 -5.58 -5.38 -17.10
C ASN A 93 -4.55 -6.45 -17.52
N ARG A 94 -4.52 -7.56 -16.77
CA ARG A 94 -3.51 -8.62 -16.93
C ARG A 94 -3.50 -9.16 -18.36
N THR A 95 -4.66 -9.25 -19.00
CA THR A 95 -4.79 -9.78 -20.37
C THR A 95 -4.12 -8.88 -21.39
N LYS A 96 -4.40 -7.56 -21.40
CA LYS A 96 -3.74 -6.63 -22.34
C LYS A 96 -2.25 -6.56 -22.10
N GLN A 97 -1.81 -6.47 -20.84
CA GLN A 97 -0.38 -6.46 -20.51
C GLN A 97 0.32 -7.77 -20.91
N ARG A 98 -0.34 -8.92 -20.75
CA ARG A 98 0.21 -10.23 -21.16
C ARG A 98 0.40 -10.30 -22.66
N VAL A 99 -0.58 -9.85 -23.45
CA VAL A 99 -0.46 -9.80 -24.92
C VAL A 99 0.67 -8.86 -25.33
N LEU A 100 0.75 -7.68 -24.72
CA LEU A 100 1.80 -6.70 -25.01
C LEU A 100 3.20 -7.25 -24.68
N ARG A 101 3.39 -7.81 -23.48
CA ARG A 101 4.65 -8.44 -23.05
C ARG A 101 5.06 -9.58 -23.97
N LYS A 102 4.11 -10.45 -24.34
CA LYS A 102 4.39 -11.56 -25.26
C LYS A 102 4.87 -11.04 -26.62
N LEU A 103 4.16 -10.09 -27.21
CA LEU A 103 4.57 -9.52 -28.50
C LEU A 103 5.92 -8.80 -28.42
N CYS A 104 6.21 -8.08 -27.33
CA CYS A 104 7.52 -7.47 -27.14
C CYS A 104 8.63 -8.53 -27.07
N LEU A 105 8.41 -9.61 -26.30
CA LEU A 105 9.35 -10.72 -26.20
C LEU A 105 9.56 -11.41 -27.57
N ASP A 106 8.48 -11.64 -28.33
CA ASP A 106 8.56 -12.21 -29.68
C ASP A 106 9.37 -11.31 -30.64
N ARG A 107 9.52 -10.01 -30.35
CA ARG A 107 10.38 -9.05 -31.08
C ARG A 107 11.73 -8.79 -30.43
N ASN A 108 12.10 -9.55 -29.40
CA ASN A 108 13.33 -9.33 -28.62
C ASN A 108 13.38 -7.93 -27.95
N ILE A 109 12.22 -7.39 -27.56
CA ILE A 109 12.09 -6.11 -26.86
C ILE A 109 11.84 -6.39 -25.38
N GLU A 110 12.73 -5.90 -24.53
CA GLU A 110 12.54 -5.91 -23.08
C GLU A 110 11.55 -4.81 -22.65
N LEU A 111 10.38 -5.21 -22.14
CA LEU A 111 9.35 -4.28 -21.69
C LEU A 111 9.38 -4.05 -20.18
N ILE A 112 9.90 -2.90 -19.77
CA ILE A 112 9.87 -2.42 -18.38
C ILE A 112 8.63 -1.54 -18.16
N THR A 113 7.73 -1.96 -17.29
CA THR A 113 6.47 -1.24 -17.03
C THR A 113 6.60 -0.27 -15.86
N SER A 114 6.20 0.98 -16.07
CA SER A 114 6.02 1.95 -14.98
C SER A 114 4.84 1.55 -14.08
N PRO A 115 4.92 1.78 -12.76
CA PRO A 115 3.77 1.74 -11.87
C PRO A 115 2.60 2.61 -12.35
N ILE A 116 1.36 2.12 -12.22
CA ILE A 116 0.15 2.75 -12.78
C ILE A 116 -0.17 4.09 -12.13
N ILE A 117 0.28 4.29 -10.89
CA ILE A 117 0.06 5.53 -10.16
C ILE A 117 0.89 6.71 -10.71
N LEU A 118 2.00 6.41 -11.39
CA LEU A 118 2.92 7.43 -11.90
C LEU A 118 2.43 8.05 -13.21
N LYS A 119 2.81 9.32 -13.42
CA LYS A 119 2.43 10.11 -14.62
C LYS A 119 2.79 9.37 -15.92
N ARG A 120 3.98 8.76 -15.98
CA ARG A 120 4.46 8.02 -17.16
C ARG A 120 3.53 6.87 -17.57
N ALA A 121 2.98 6.13 -16.60
CA ALA A 121 2.03 5.06 -16.91
C ALA A 121 0.68 5.62 -17.37
N LYS A 122 0.22 6.74 -16.79
CA LYS A 122 -1.05 7.40 -17.15
C LYS A 122 -1.06 7.98 -18.56
N ILE A 123 0.07 8.54 -19.00
CA ILE A 123 0.21 9.13 -20.35
C ILE A 123 0.58 8.09 -21.42
N ASN A 124 1.05 6.90 -21.02
CA ASN A 124 1.44 5.86 -21.96
C ASN A 124 0.21 5.16 -22.55
N CYS A 125 0.00 5.37 -23.85
CA CYS A 125 -1.08 4.76 -24.63
C CYS A 125 -0.59 3.63 -25.55
N THR A 126 0.57 3.04 -25.26
CA THR A 126 1.13 1.90 -26.01
C THR A 126 0.15 0.73 -25.97
N LEU A 127 -0.12 0.14 -27.13
CA LEU A 127 -1.08 -0.95 -27.26
C LEU A 127 -0.66 -1.95 -28.33
N ALA A 128 -1.21 -3.16 -28.22
CA ALA A 128 -1.13 -4.17 -29.25
C ALA A 128 -2.50 -4.32 -29.95
N ARG A 129 -2.51 -4.31 -31.27
CA ARG A 129 -3.73 -4.53 -32.07
C ARG A 129 -3.40 -5.32 -33.33
N LYS A 130 -4.21 -6.34 -33.65
CA LYS A 130 -4.00 -7.22 -34.83
C LYS A 130 -2.56 -7.75 -34.95
N LYS A 131 -1.98 -8.20 -33.82
CA LYS A 131 -0.58 -8.68 -33.70
C LYS A 131 0.52 -7.63 -33.99
N LYS A 132 0.14 -6.35 -34.15
CA LYS A 132 1.07 -5.23 -34.29
C LYS A 132 1.17 -4.38 -33.04
N LEU A 133 2.37 -3.86 -32.79
CA LEU A 133 2.64 -2.92 -31.70
C LEU A 133 2.46 -1.47 -32.16
N TYR A 134 1.83 -0.67 -31.33
CA TYR A 134 1.66 0.77 -31.49
C TYR A 134 2.17 1.46 -30.24
N TRP A 135 3.22 2.26 -30.41
CA TRP A 135 3.98 2.86 -29.33
C TRP A 135 3.50 4.28 -29.00
N THR A 136 3.68 4.64 -27.74
CA THR A 136 3.81 6.03 -27.31
C THR A 136 5.30 6.34 -27.19
N THR A 137 5.78 7.30 -27.98
CA THR A 137 7.18 7.71 -28.00
C THR A 137 7.33 9.09 -27.41
N GLU A 138 8.26 9.25 -26.49
CA GLU A 138 8.66 10.54 -25.91
C GLU A 138 9.94 11.00 -26.60
N TRP A 139 9.90 12.21 -27.17
CA TRP A 139 11.00 12.82 -27.92
C TRP A 139 11.57 13.98 -27.13
N THR A 140 12.86 13.93 -26.84
CA THR A 140 13.59 15.03 -26.23
C THR A 140 14.53 15.60 -27.29
N ILE A 141 14.27 16.84 -27.69
CA ILE A 141 15.11 17.58 -28.64
C ILE A 141 15.90 18.59 -27.83
N HIS A 142 17.22 18.61 -27.99
CA HIS A 142 18.06 19.56 -27.26
C HIS A 142 17.57 20.99 -27.45
N GLY A 143 17.32 21.71 -26.34
CA GLY A 143 16.79 23.07 -26.36
C GLY A 143 15.26 23.18 -26.45
N SER A 144 14.53 22.07 -26.49
CA SER A 144 13.06 22.04 -26.41
C SER A 144 12.58 21.05 -25.34
N GLY A 145 11.35 21.23 -24.85
CA GLY A 145 10.74 20.31 -23.89
C GLY A 145 10.46 18.92 -24.47
N PRO A 146 10.03 17.94 -23.64
CA PRO A 146 9.65 16.62 -24.12
C PRO A 146 8.33 16.67 -24.91
N PHE A 147 8.32 16.01 -26.08
CA PHE A 147 7.13 15.88 -26.92
C PHE A 147 6.66 14.42 -26.95
N LEU A 148 5.36 14.22 -26.79
CA LEU A 148 4.75 12.89 -26.84
C LEU A 148 4.06 12.69 -28.19
N GLU A 149 4.37 11.56 -28.81
CA GLU A 149 3.66 11.06 -29.99
C GLU A 149 3.04 9.70 -29.68
N HIS A 150 1.75 9.55 -29.96
CA HIS A 150 1.01 8.32 -29.72
C HIS A 150 0.73 7.55 -31.02
N ARG A 151 0.43 6.27 -30.89
CA ARG A 151 0.03 5.38 -32.00
C ARG A 151 1.09 5.23 -33.10
N VAL A 152 2.36 5.33 -32.74
CA VAL A 152 3.48 5.10 -33.65
C VAL A 152 3.56 3.60 -33.95
N SER A 153 3.34 3.19 -35.21
CA SER A 153 3.44 1.79 -35.62
C SER A 153 4.85 1.23 -35.40
N GLU A 154 4.98 -0.04 -35.05
CA GLU A 154 6.30 -0.70 -34.99
C GLU A 154 7.05 -0.68 -36.34
N ASP A 155 6.30 -0.68 -37.45
CA ASP A 155 6.85 -0.58 -38.81
C ASP A 155 7.19 0.86 -39.23
N ALA A 156 6.99 1.85 -38.36
CA ALA A 156 7.21 3.25 -38.71
C ALA A 156 8.71 3.57 -38.76
N VAL A 157 9.13 4.22 -39.85
CA VAL A 157 10.50 4.74 -39.98
C VAL A 157 10.68 5.93 -39.02
N LEU A 158 11.72 5.87 -38.18
CA LEU A 158 11.99 6.90 -37.16
C LEU A 158 12.12 8.31 -37.76
N ASP A 159 12.71 8.46 -38.95
CA ASP A 159 12.87 9.76 -39.60
C ASP A 159 11.52 10.43 -39.93
N THR A 160 10.54 9.63 -40.37
CA THR A 160 9.18 10.12 -40.65
C THR A 160 8.50 10.62 -39.39
N VAL A 161 8.70 9.92 -38.26
CA VAL A 161 8.15 10.34 -36.96
C VAL A 161 8.88 11.59 -36.45
N ARG A 162 10.21 11.64 -36.56
CA ARG A 162 11.05 12.79 -36.20
C ARG A 162 10.62 14.06 -36.91
N LYS A 163 10.39 14.00 -38.22
CA LYS A 163 9.92 15.15 -39.04
C LYS A 163 8.60 15.69 -38.51
N LYS A 164 7.62 14.81 -38.27
CA LYS A 164 6.32 15.19 -37.68
C LYS A 164 6.45 15.85 -36.31
N VAL A 165 7.32 15.33 -35.45
CA VAL A 165 7.56 15.92 -34.13
C VAL A 165 8.23 17.28 -34.27
N SER A 166 9.21 17.42 -35.16
CA SER A 166 9.92 18.69 -35.41
C SER A 166 8.98 19.79 -35.93
N GLU A 167 8.02 19.45 -36.80
CA GLU A 167 6.96 20.36 -37.27
C GLU A 167 6.00 20.78 -36.15
N LYS A 168 5.74 19.90 -35.17
CA LYS A 168 4.96 20.26 -33.97
C LYS A 168 5.74 21.21 -33.06
N VAL A 169 7.05 21.00 -32.92
CA VAL A 169 7.91 21.90 -32.13
C VAL A 169 7.91 23.31 -32.71
N LYS A 170 8.10 23.44 -34.03
CA LYS A 170 8.11 24.75 -34.70
C LYS A 170 6.81 25.53 -34.51
N ARG A 171 5.66 24.89 -34.68
CA ARG A 171 4.34 25.53 -34.45
C ARG A 171 4.17 26.01 -33.02
N ASN A 172 4.62 25.23 -32.03
CA ASN A 172 4.53 25.63 -30.63
C ASN A 172 5.47 26.80 -30.26
N CYS A 173 6.48 27.11 -31.07
CA CYS A 173 7.37 28.26 -30.85
C CYS A 173 6.91 29.54 -31.56
N GLU A 174 6.00 29.45 -32.54
CA GLU A 174 5.45 30.61 -33.26
C GLU A 174 4.22 31.21 -32.55
N ASP A 175 3.57 30.45 -31.67
CA ASP A 175 2.38 30.85 -30.90
C ASP A 175 2.69 31.37 -29.47
N GLY A 176 3.96 31.66 -29.13
CA GLY A 176 4.40 32.12 -27.79
C GLY A 176 5.29 33.35 -27.85
#